data_AF-A0A259DGS7-F1
#
_entry.id   AF-A0A259DGS7-F1
#
_cell.length_a   1.000
_cell.length_b   1.000
_cell.length_c   1.000
_cell.angle_alpha   90.00
_cell.angle_beta   90.00
_cell.angle_gamma   90.00
#
_symmetry.space_group_name_H-M   'P 1'
#
loop_
_entity.id
_entity.type
_entity.pdbx_description
1 polymer ?
#
loop_
_entity_poly.entity_id
_entity_poly.type
_entity_poly.pdbx_seq_one_letter_code
_entity_poly.pdbx_strand_id
1 'polypeptide(L)'
;MQDTLTNAARFVAALPHSQALGMQVETIAEGLAVLTMPYDRRLIGDSETGVILGGAVSALMDTAASVAVLSHPAAGGATATLNLRIDYMRPATPGQGLRARA
;
A
#
# COMPACT_ATOMS: atom_id res chain seq x y z
N MET A 1 -17.79 14.20 0.78
CA MET A 1 -16.42 14.30 1.34
C MET A 1 -16.13 13.17 2.32
N GLN A 2 -16.97 12.94 3.35
CA GLN A 2 -16.86 11.75 4.24
C GLN A 2 -17.05 10.40 3.51
N ASP A 3 -17.91 10.38 2.48
CA ASP A 3 -18.14 9.16 1.68
C ASP A 3 -16.91 8.73 0.89
N THR A 4 -16.14 9.67 0.33
CA THR A 4 -14.96 9.39 -0.49
C THR A 4 -13.85 8.71 0.33
N LEU A 5 -13.58 9.22 1.54
CA LEU A 5 -12.60 8.64 2.46
C LEU A 5 -13.02 7.24 2.94
N THR A 6 -14.30 7.07 3.24
CA THR A 6 -14.88 5.78 3.64
C THR A 6 -14.83 4.76 2.49
N ASN A 7 -15.08 5.22 1.25
CA ASN A 7 -15.05 4.38 0.06
C ASN A 7 -13.63 3.93 -0.30
N ALA A 8 -12.63 4.82 -0.18
CA ALA A 8 -11.24 4.50 -0.45
C ALA A 8 -10.66 3.46 0.55
N ALA A 9 -11.00 3.58 1.83
CA ALA A 9 -10.64 2.57 2.83
C ALA A 9 -11.31 1.21 2.57
N ARG A 10 -12.60 1.22 2.21
CA ARG A 10 -13.34 0.02 1.81
C ARG A 10 -12.79 -0.62 0.54
N PHE A 11 -12.33 0.18 -0.42
CA PHE A 11 -11.71 -0.31 -1.64
C PHE A 11 -10.47 -1.15 -1.33
N VAL A 12 -9.53 -0.63 -0.52
CA VAL A 12 -8.34 -1.40 -0.09
C VAL A 12 -8.74 -2.68 0.62
N ALA A 13 -9.70 -2.60 1.54
CA ALA A 13 -10.18 -3.76 2.29
C ALA A 13 -10.86 -4.82 1.42
N ALA A 14 -11.38 -4.44 0.25
CA ALA A 14 -12.04 -5.35 -0.68
C ALA A 14 -11.07 -6.05 -1.66
N LEU A 15 -9.84 -5.55 -1.81
CA LEU A 15 -8.85 -6.14 -2.71
C LEU A 15 -8.30 -7.45 -2.11
N PRO A 16 -8.46 -8.61 -2.76
CA PRO A 16 -7.99 -9.88 -2.23
C PRO A 16 -6.47 -9.91 -1.97
N HIS A 17 -5.68 -9.25 -2.82
CA HIS A 17 -4.23 -9.17 -2.60
C HIS A 17 -3.88 -8.33 -1.37
N SER A 18 -4.63 -7.25 -1.08
CA SER A 18 -4.38 -6.38 0.08
C SER A 18 -4.66 -7.15 1.36
N GLN A 19 -5.71 -7.98 1.37
CA GLN A 19 -5.99 -8.90 2.47
C GLN A 19 -4.89 -9.96 2.63
N ALA A 20 -4.46 -10.58 1.54
CA ALA A 20 -3.41 -11.60 1.57
C ALA A 20 -2.09 -11.08 2.14
N LEU A 21 -1.76 -9.83 1.82
CA LEU A 21 -0.57 -9.10 2.29
C LEU A 21 -0.77 -8.44 3.66
N GLY A 22 -1.99 -8.41 4.21
CA GLY A 22 -2.30 -7.81 5.50
C GLY A 22 -2.27 -6.27 5.50
N MET A 23 -2.47 -5.63 4.35
CA MET A 23 -2.43 -4.17 4.24
C MET A 23 -3.58 -3.51 5.03
N GLN A 24 -3.27 -2.42 5.70
CA GLN A 24 -4.24 -1.62 6.43
C GLN A 24 -4.10 -0.15 6.07
N VAL A 25 -5.23 0.55 6.02
CA VAL A 25 -5.25 2.00 5.84
C VAL A 25 -5.05 2.66 7.21
N GLU A 26 -3.99 3.44 7.34
CA GLU A 26 -3.68 4.23 8.54
C GLU A 26 -4.27 5.64 8.44
N THR A 27 -4.22 6.27 7.25
CA THR A 27 -4.72 7.64 7.03
C THR A 27 -5.17 7.82 5.59
N ILE A 28 -6.28 8.54 5.38
CA ILE A 28 -6.68 9.06 4.07
C ILE A 28 -7.07 10.53 4.26
N ALA A 29 -6.56 11.41 3.41
CA ALA A 29 -6.98 12.80 3.27
C ALA A 29 -7.04 13.16 1.77
N GLU A 30 -7.36 14.40 1.42
CA GLU A 30 -7.47 14.82 0.02
C GLU A 30 -6.12 14.68 -0.72
N GLY A 31 -6.01 13.69 -1.60
CA GLY A 31 -4.78 13.43 -2.34
C GLY A 31 -3.67 12.78 -1.51
N LEU A 32 -3.99 12.21 -0.35
CA LEU A 32 -3.01 11.63 0.57
C LEU A 32 -3.50 10.29 1.11
N ALA A 33 -2.64 9.29 1.11
CA ALA A 33 -2.88 8.01 1.76
C ALA A 33 -1.65 7.52 2.51
N VAL A 34 -1.88 6.94 3.69
CA VAL A 34 -0.89 6.19 4.45
C VAL A 34 -1.41 4.78 4.67
N LEU A 35 -0.65 3.80 4.21
CA LEU A 35 -0.94 2.38 4.39
C LEU A 35 0.18 1.71 5.17
N THR A 36 -0.19 0.69 5.94
CA THR A 36 0.73 -0.17 6.67
C THR A 36 0.61 -1.60 6.16
N MET A 37 1.70 -2.36 6.27
CA MET A 37 1.75 -3.78 6.01
C MET A 37 2.56 -4.45 7.13
N PRO A 38 1.97 -5.32 7.96
CA PRO A 38 2.69 -5.95 9.05
C PRO A 38 3.81 -6.85 8.51
N TYR A 39 4.82 -7.07 9.34
CA TYR A 39 5.82 -8.08 9.03
C TYR A 39 5.17 -9.46 8.99
N ASP A 40 5.44 -10.22 7.93
CA ASP A 40 4.93 -11.58 7.77
C ASP A 40 6.01 -12.45 7.13
N ARG A 41 6.29 -13.58 7.78
CA ARG A 41 7.28 -14.57 7.31
C ARG A 41 6.93 -15.17 5.96
N ARG A 42 5.65 -15.13 5.55
CA ARG A 42 5.20 -15.56 4.21
C ARG A 42 5.69 -14.62 3.10
N LEU A 43 6.07 -13.39 3.45
CA LEU A 43 6.47 -12.33 2.52
C LEU A 43 7.98 -12.08 2.50
N ILE A 44 8.77 -12.92 3.18
CA ILE A 44 10.24 -12.81 3.14
C ILE A 44 10.77 -13.42 1.85
N GLY A 45 11.76 -12.79 1.24
CA GLY A 45 12.41 -13.30 0.04
C GLY A 45 13.41 -14.41 0.36
N ASP A 46 14.28 -14.14 1.33
CA ASP A 46 15.29 -15.08 1.83
C ASP A 46 15.06 -15.31 3.34
N SER A 47 14.92 -16.58 3.71
CA SER A 47 14.68 -16.99 5.09
C SER A 47 15.86 -16.70 6.03
N GLU A 48 17.09 -16.64 5.51
CA GLU A 48 18.28 -16.33 6.31
C GLU A 48 18.35 -14.85 6.67
N THR A 49 17.97 -13.97 5.73
CA THR A 49 17.98 -12.51 5.96
C THR A 49 16.71 -12.01 6.67
N GLY A 50 15.58 -12.69 6.46
CA GLY A 50 14.28 -12.28 6.99
C GLY A 50 13.73 -10.99 6.36
N VAL A 51 14.32 -10.53 5.24
CA VAL A 51 13.93 -9.29 4.55
C VAL A 51 12.68 -9.54 3.70
N ILE A 52 11.72 -8.61 3.78
CA ILE A 52 10.50 -8.64 2.95
C ILE A 52 10.88 -8.53 1.47
N LEU A 53 10.31 -9.40 0.64
CA LEU A 53 10.55 -9.41 -0.80
C LEU A 53 10.03 -8.14 -1.48
N GLY A 54 10.80 -7.62 -2.45
CA GLY A 54 10.49 -6.35 -3.11
C GLY A 54 9.09 -6.30 -3.73
N GLY A 55 8.57 -7.40 -4.28
CA GLY A 55 7.20 -7.47 -4.79
C GLY A 55 6.12 -7.07 -3.77
N ALA A 56 6.28 -7.40 -2.49
CA ALA A 56 5.34 -6.98 -1.44
C ALA A 56 5.48 -5.48 -1.13
N VAL A 57 6.70 -4.95 -1.15
CA VAL A 57 6.95 -3.49 -1.05
C VAL A 57 6.29 -2.76 -2.22
N SER A 58 6.47 -3.25 -3.44
CA SER A 58 5.89 -2.68 -4.64
C SER A 58 4.37 -2.64 -4.59
N ALA A 59 3.73 -3.74 -4.17
CA ALA A 59 2.28 -3.80 -4.02
C ALA A 59 1.76 -2.80 -2.98
N LEU A 60 2.47 -2.63 -1.86
CA LEU A 60 2.11 -1.64 -0.84
C LEU A 60 2.21 -0.21 -1.39
N MET A 61 3.29 0.13 -2.09
CA MET A 61 3.49 1.46 -2.67
C MET A 61 2.47 1.78 -3.77
N ASP A 62 2.18 0.83 -4.66
CA ASP A 62 1.17 0.98 -5.71
C ASP A 62 -0.24 1.20 -5.12
N THR A 63 -0.59 0.42 -4.10
CA THR A 63 -1.89 0.54 -3.43
C THR A 63 -1.99 1.90 -2.73
N ALA A 64 -0.95 2.35 -2.02
CA ALA A 64 -0.96 3.66 -1.37
C ALA A 64 -1.12 4.80 -2.40
N ALA A 65 -0.38 4.75 -3.51
CA ALA A 65 -0.51 5.73 -4.59
C ALA A 65 -1.91 5.74 -5.21
N SER A 66 -2.48 4.56 -5.46
CA SER A 66 -3.84 4.42 -5.99
C SER A 66 -4.89 5.05 -5.05
N VAL A 67 -4.78 4.79 -3.74
CA VAL A 67 -5.69 5.36 -2.74
C VAL A 67 -5.53 6.87 -2.65
N ALA A 68 -4.31 7.39 -2.70
CA ALA A 68 -4.05 8.83 -2.71
C ALA A 68 -4.71 9.49 -3.93
N VAL A 69 -4.58 8.93 -5.13
CA VAL A 69 -5.24 9.44 -6.34
C VAL A 69 -6.77 9.38 -6.21
N LEU A 70 -7.33 8.24 -5.78
CA LEU A 70 -8.79 8.07 -5.61
C LEU A 70 -9.38 8.97 -4.53
N SER A 71 -8.58 9.36 -3.53
CA SER A 71 -8.99 10.28 -2.47
C SER A 71 -9.04 11.75 -2.90
N HIS A 72 -8.43 12.10 -4.04
CA HIS A 72 -8.36 13.47 -4.51
C HIS A 72 -9.74 13.97 -4.99
N PRO A 73 -10.17 15.20 -4.67
CA PRO A 73 -11.50 15.71 -5.05
C PRO A 73 -11.79 15.72 -6.56
N ALA A 74 -10.75 15.85 -7.37
CA ALA A 74 -10.83 15.79 -8.84
C ALA A 74 -10.81 14.37 -9.43
N ALA A 75 -10.77 13.32 -8.60
CA ALA A 75 -10.82 11.94 -9.06
C ALA A 75 -12.20 11.65 -9.68
N GLY A 76 -12.24 11.52 -11.01
CA GLY A 76 -13.48 11.38 -11.79
C GLY A 76 -14.03 9.95 -11.91
N GLY A 77 -13.50 8.98 -11.15
CA GLY A 77 -13.94 7.58 -11.21
C GLY A 77 -12.81 6.59 -10.98
N ALA A 78 -12.95 5.39 -11.56
CA ALA A 78 -11.94 4.33 -11.46
C ALA A 78 -10.63 4.74 -12.15
N THR A 79 -9.51 4.47 -11.49
CA THR A 79 -8.16 4.76 -11.99
C THR A 79 -7.38 3.46 -12.17
N ALA A 80 -6.47 3.44 -13.12
CA ALA A 80 -5.53 2.34 -13.33
C ALA A 80 -4.10 2.86 -13.29
N THR A 81 -3.20 2.15 -12.60
CA THR A 81 -1.78 2.45 -12.62
C THR A 81 -1.22 2.26 -14.03
N LEU A 82 -0.76 3.34 -14.65
CA LEU A 82 -0.15 3.29 -15.99
C LEU A 82 1.35 2.99 -15.93
N ASN A 83 2.02 3.49 -14.90
CA ASN A 83 3.45 3.32 -14.71
C ASN A 83 3.80 3.45 -13.22
N LEU A 84 4.75 2.65 -12.77
CA LEU A 84 5.30 2.71 -11.41
C LEU A 84 6.80 2.46 -11.47
N ARG A 85 7.57 3.34 -10.84
CA ARG A 85 9.01 3.19 -10.65
C ARG A 85 9.31 3.19 -9.16
N ILE A 86 10.11 2.24 -8.72
CA ILE A 86 10.54 2.11 -7.33
C ILE A 86 12.06 1.97 -7.31
N ASP A 87 12.71 2.88 -6.60
CA ASP A 87 14.14 2.85 -6.33
C ASP A 87 14.37 2.39 -4.88
N TYR A 88 15.00 1.22 -4.70
CA TYR A 88 15.25 0.64 -3.37
C TYR A 88 16.49 1.25 -2.73
N MET A 89 16.30 2.05 -1.69
CA MET A 89 17.41 2.74 -1.01
C MET A 89 18.12 1.87 0.04
N ARG A 90 17.41 0.90 0.62
CA ARG A 90 17.92 -0.04 1.63
C ARG A 90 17.00 -1.27 1.72
N PRO A 91 17.47 -2.40 2.27
CA PRO A 91 16.59 -3.51 2.61
C PRO A 91 15.59 -3.11 3.70
N ALA A 92 14.42 -3.77 3.70
CA ALA A 92 13.48 -3.69 4.81
C ALA A 92 14.10 -4.28 6.08
N THR A 93 13.89 -3.66 7.22
CA THR A 93 14.38 -4.18 8.51
C THR A 93 13.62 -5.46 8.87
N PRO A 94 14.31 -6.59 9.09
CA PRO A 94 13.64 -7.83 9.50
C PRO A 94 12.83 -7.66 10.79
N GLY A 95 11.63 -8.25 10.82
CA GLY A 95 10.71 -8.18 11.96
C GLY A 95 9.92 -6.86 12.07
N GLN A 96 10.18 -5.86 11.23
CA GLN A 96 9.44 -4.60 11.22
C GLN A 96 8.40 -4.58 10.10
N GLY A 97 7.21 -4.07 10.42
CA GLY A 97 6.20 -3.75 9.42
C GLY A 97 6.64 -2.58 8.53
N LEU A 98 6.00 -2.47 7.38
CA LEU A 98 6.23 -1.40 6.42
C LEU A 98 5.12 -0.37 6.48
N ARG A 99 5.47 0.87 6.15
CA ARG A 99 4.55 2.00 6.04
C ARG A 99 4.84 2.73 4.73
N ALA A 100 3.82 2.91 3.91
CA ALA A 100 3.91 3.67 2.67
C ALA A 100 3.02 4.91 2.77
N ARG A 101 3.54 6.04 2.28
CA ARG A 101 2.83 7.31 2.21
C ARG A 101 2.89 7.82 0.77
N ALA A 102 1.74 8.18 0.22
CA ALA A 102 1.57 8.82 -1.07
C ALA A 102 0.70 10.05 -0.89
#